data_AF-A0A8C1V5E3-F1
#
_entry.id   AF-A0A8C1V5E3-F1
#
_cell.length_a   1.000
_cell.length_b   1.000
_cell.length_c   1.000
_cell.angle_alpha   90.00
_cell.angle_beta   90.00
_cell.angle_gamma   90.00
#
_symmetry.space_group_name_H-M   'P 1'
#
loop_
_entity.id
_entity.type
_entity.pdbx_description
1 polymer ?
#
loop_
_entity_poly.entity_id
_entity_poly.type
_entity_poly.pdbx_seq_one_letter_code
_entity_poly.pdbx_strand_id
1 'polypeptide(L)'
;GSTLPRAFETCCRAEYERIKDKSICLICHQAVALAKRGNVERHHNTIHPNFKDTYLLKSTLRSKKVDELKSVLKAQQSLFTKPTAKSKAATEASFRVSHLLAKHKKPFTDGELYKEAMVAAADTLFKDLKNKEDITNAIESVPLGPATVARRVELLSEDVNQQVLKDLSLCECYSLQFDESQDVTDTAQLMVFVRMAFKDSTTKEAFLTLLPLQGRTRGEDIYNEFKRYVHDNSIPIHKLVAITTDGATAMRGLHSGFVALCRHDPDFPRFLNYHCVIHQQALASKVVDLSHVMTLVVKIVNSIRAKGLQHRLFKSLLDELWLSRGKVLQRFVDLLPEIKSFLESRNEQHEELSDDAWLLDLGFLTDVTAKLNELNYELQGKDKDVTHMISAVNAFKAKVGVWASQLKNGSLVHFPNLEKMLQNMRNKDAFLPQEFCSQLEKLASEFNRRFQELNDIREVVVFISKPFLPIEIEEVSTKFQQVFALPIGVDMEIIELQNDIELKARSRDSDFWGLVNTEKFPLLSSCALKVKAYFGSTYLCEMAFSQMKIIKSKNRSCLTNRHLTDCVRLAVSNYEPDYRALADSVQSHNKPVEILNVILLLKMLNYS
;
A
#
# COMPACT_ATOMS: atom_id res chain seq x y z
N GLY A 1 23.54 16.93 26.68
CA GLY A 1 24.71 17.44 27.39
C GLY A 1 24.52 18.92 27.63
N SER A 2 24.53 19.36 28.88
CA SER A 2 24.50 20.78 29.25
C SER A 2 25.57 21.01 30.32
N THR A 3 26.82 21.11 29.86
CA THR A 3 27.96 21.53 30.69
C THR A 3 27.85 23.02 30.98
N LEU A 4 27.65 23.37 32.25
CA LEU A 4 27.87 24.73 32.74
C LEU A 4 29.38 25.10 32.63
N PRO A 5 29.71 26.41 32.55
CA PRO A 5 31.06 26.89 32.25
C PRO A 5 32.15 26.37 33.18
N ARG A 6 33.35 26.18 32.60
CA ARG A 6 34.58 25.58 33.14
C ARG A 6 35.28 26.38 34.27
N ALA A 7 34.55 27.06 35.14
CA ALA A 7 35.14 27.88 36.24
C ALA A 7 34.41 27.67 37.58
N PHE A 8 34.35 26.44 38.07
CA PHE A 8 33.68 26.11 39.35
C PHE A 8 34.33 24.88 40.03
N GLU A 9 35.60 25.01 40.41
CA GLU A 9 36.22 24.14 41.43
C GLU A 9 36.08 24.80 42.80
N THR A 10 34.97 24.53 43.49
CA THR A 10 34.80 24.93 44.90
C THR A 10 34.76 23.68 45.78
N CYS A 11 35.18 23.86 47.03
CA CYS A 11 35.39 22.83 48.05
C CYS A 11 34.26 21.80 48.21
N CYS A 12 33.00 22.15 47.87
CA CYS A 12 31.83 21.32 48.14
C CYS A 12 30.90 21.09 46.94
N ARG A 13 31.32 21.41 45.70
CA ARG A 13 30.43 21.28 44.53
C ARG A 13 30.12 19.83 44.17
N ALA A 14 31.07 18.92 44.41
CA ALA A 14 30.95 17.52 44.00
C ALA A 14 29.84 16.79 44.79
N GLU A 15 29.50 17.29 45.98
CA GLU A 15 28.48 16.81 46.90
C GLU A 15 27.06 17.28 46.54
N TYR A 16 26.85 17.91 45.39
CA TYR A 16 25.53 18.37 44.95
C TYR A 16 25.24 17.92 43.52
N GLU A 17 24.03 17.41 43.31
CA GLU A 17 23.53 17.04 41.99
C GLU A 17 22.37 17.96 41.60
N ARG A 18 22.31 18.34 40.33
CA ARG A 18 21.23 19.20 39.82
C ARG A 18 20.11 18.32 39.29
N ILE A 19 18.92 18.43 39.88
CA ILE A 19 17.71 17.75 39.43
C ILE A 19 16.70 18.82 39.01
N LYS A 20 16.45 18.92 37.70
CA LYS A 20 15.75 20.06 37.06
C LYS A 20 16.43 21.39 37.44
N ASP A 21 15.76 22.25 38.21
CA ASP A 21 16.22 23.59 38.60
C ASP A 21 16.66 23.72 40.05
N LYS A 22 16.69 22.63 40.81
CA LYS A 22 17.13 22.61 42.21
C LYS A 22 18.47 21.88 42.35
N SER A 23 19.34 22.40 43.21
CA SER A 23 20.55 21.70 43.64
C SER A 23 20.25 20.90 44.90
N ILE A 24 20.41 19.59 44.83
CA ILE A 24 20.17 18.69 45.96
C ILE A 24 21.50 18.32 46.61
N CYS A 25 21.60 18.46 47.92
CA CYS A 25 22.74 18.00 48.69
C CYS A 25 22.76 16.47 48.74
N LEU A 26 23.86 15.85 48.33
CA LEU A 26 24.01 14.39 48.35
C LEU A 26 24.17 13.81 49.77
N ILE A 27 24.44 14.65 50.78
CA ILE A 27 24.68 14.21 52.16
C ILE A 27 23.38 14.16 52.97
N CYS A 28 22.53 15.20 52.88
CA CYS A 28 21.25 15.27 53.62
C CYS A 28 20.00 15.27 52.74
N HIS A 29 20.15 15.20 51.42
CA HIS A 29 19.04 15.23 50.46
C HIS A 29 18.20 16.52 50.46
N GLN A 30 18.59 17.56 51.19
CA GLN A 30 17.90 18.85 51.18
C GLN A 30 18.12 19.61 49.86
N ALA A 31 17.07 20.28 49.38
CA ALA A 31 17.12 21.11 48.18
C ALA A 31 17.53 22.55 48.54
N VAL A 32 18.57 23.05 47.88
CA VAL A 32 18.98 24.46 47.97
C VAL A 32 18.15 25.28 47.00
N ALA A 33 17.36 26.22 47.52
CA ALA A 33 16.35 26.98 46.78
C ALA A 33 16.87 27.74 45.54
N LEU A 34 18.14 28.16 45.57
CA LEU A 34 18.83 28.78 44.44
C LEU A 34 20.24 28.20 44.34
N ALA A 35 20.56 27.59 43.21
CA ALA A 35 21.85 26.95 42.89
C ALA A 35 23.00 27.96 42.68
N LYS A 36 23.08 29.00 43.52
CA LYS A 36 24.16 29.99 43.54
C LYS A 36 25.25 29.52 44.49
N ARG A 37 26.51 29.79 44.14
CA ARG A 37 27.71 29.40 44.90
C ARG A 37 27.58 29.67 46.40
N GLY A 38 27.22 30.89 46.79
CA GLY A 38 27.11 31.27 48.20
C GLY A 38 26.08 30.48 48.99
N ASN A 39 25.00 30.00 48.36
CA ASN A 39 23.97 29.22 49.04
C ASN A 39 24.39 27.77 49.25
N VAL A 40 25.06 27.18 48.26
CA VAL A 40 25.59 25.82 48.33
C VAL A 40 26.75 25.73 49.33
N GLU A 41 27.65 26.71 49.31
CA GLU A 41 28.75 26.80 50.29
C GLU A 41 28.21 27.06 51.71
N ARG A 42 27.22 27.96 51.87
CA ARG A 42 26.58 28.19 53.17
C ARG A 42 25.94 26.92 53.70
N HIS A 43 25.09 26.25 52.90
CA HIS A 43 24.44 25.00 53.30
C HIS A 43 25.47 23.92 53.71
N HIS A 44 26.51 23.71 52.89
CA HIS A 44 27.54 22.72 53.22
C HIS A 44 28.28 23.05 54.53
N ASN A 45 28.66 24.32 54.73
CA ASN A 45 29.43 24.72 55.90
C ASN A 45 28.59 24.74 57.19
N THR A 46 27.29 25.05 57.10
CA THR A 46 26.42 25.14 58.28
C THR A 46 25.78 23.81 58.65
N ILE A 47 25.41 22.98 57.66
CA ILE A 47 24.70 21.72 57.89
C ILE A 47 25.66 20.52 57.91
N HIS A 48 26.80 20.62 57.23
CA HIS A 48 27.81 19.56 57.14
C HIS A 48 29.22 20.02 57.56
N PRO A 49 29.38 20.70 58.72
CA PRO A 49 30.68 21.26 59.13
C PRO A 49 31.77 20.18 59.20
N ASN A 50 31.43 19.02 59.76
CA ASN A 50 32.39 17.93 60.04
C ASN A 50 32.73 17.08 58.79
N PHE A 51 32.02 17.29 57.67
CA PHE A 51 32.26 16.49 56.46
C PHE A 51 33.65 16.77 55.87
N LYS A 52 34.15 18.01 56.01
CA LYS A 52 35.48 18.38 55.54
C LYS A 52 36.60 17.81 56.39
N ASP A 53 36.34 17.62 57.68
CA ASP A 53 37.29 17.07 58.64
C ASP A 53 37.44 15.56 58.45
N THR A 54 36.34 14.89 58.09
CA THR A 54 36.32 13.44 57.82
C THR A 54 36.75 13.10 56.39
N TYR A 55 36.38 13.95 55.42
CA TYR A 55 36.66 13.76 53.99
C TYR A 55 37.41 14.97 53.44
N LEU A 56 38.75 14.95 53.59
CA LEU A 56 39.64 16.02 53.18
C LEU A 56 39.50 16.37 51.70
N LEU A 57 39.67 17.66 51.39
CA LEU A 57 39.58 18.18 50.03
C LEU A 57 40.54 17.46 49.08
N LYS A 58 40.08 17.12 47.88
CA LYS A 58 40.87 16.42 46.85
C LYS A 58 41.43 15.05 47.28
N SER A 59 40.95 14.47 48.38
CA SER A 59 41.32 13.11 48.77
C SER A 59 40.59 12.06 47.92
N THR A 60 41.26 10.93 47.70
CA THR A 60 40.66 9.75 47.05
C THR A 60 39.48 9.21 47.86
N LEU A 61 39.52 9.31 49.19
CA LEU A 61 38.45 8.92 50.10
C LEU A 61 37.18 9.75 49.89
N ARG A 62 37.32 11.08 49.74
CA ARG A 62 36.20 11.99 49.46
C ARG A 62 35.58 11.72 48.10
N SER A 63 36.40 11.49 47.07
CA SER A 63 35.89 11.14 45.73
C SER A 63 35.06 9.86 45.78
N LYS A 64 35.59 8.79 46.41
CA LYS A 64 34.86 7.53 46.59
C LYS A 64 33.54 7.72 47.33
N LYS A 65 33.51 8.54 48.39
CA LYS A 65 32.28 8.79 49.14
C LYS A 65 31.24 9.54 48.32
N VAL A 66 31.66 10.54 47.54
CA VAL A 66 30.76 11.26 46.63
C VAL A 66 30.20 10.33 45.55
N ASP A 67 31.03 9.45 44.98
CA ASP A 67 30.59 8.48 43.98
C ASP A 67 29.59 7.46 44.56
N GLU A 68 29.82 7.01 45.81
CA GLU A 68 28.87 6.18 46.56
C GLU A 68 27.53 6.89 46.75
N LEU A 69 27.53 8.15 47.22
CA LEU A 69 26.32 8.94 47.41
C LEU A 69 25.56 9.19 46.10
N LYS A 70 26.27 9.42 44.99
CA LYS A 70 25.68 9.51 43.65
C LYS A 70 25.06 8.18 43.20
N SER A 71 25.70 7.05 43.51
CA SER A 71 25.18 5.72 43.23
C SER A 71 23.88 5.45 43.98
N VAL A 72 23.83 5.79 45.28
CA VAL A 72 22.62 5.69 46.12
C VAL A 72 21.49 6.56 45.56
N LEU A 73 21.78 7.82 45.20
CA LEU A 73 20.77 8.70 44.61
C LEU A 73 20.23 8.15 43.27
N LYS A 74 21.10 7.63 42.39
CA LYS A 74 20.69 6.98 41.15
C LYS A 74 19.83 5.74 41.41
N ALA A 75 20.19 4.92 42.40
CA ALA A 75 19.40 3.75 42.79
C ALA A 75 18.00 4.15 43.26
N GLN A 76 17.89 5.18 44.12
CA GLN A 76 16.62 5.73 44.58
C GLN A 76 15.78 6.30 43.43
N GLN A 77 16.38 7.11 42.54
CA GLN A 77 15.70 7.62 41.35
C GLN A 77 15.22 6.49 40.43
N SER A 78 15.98 5.41 40.31
CA SER A 78 15.62 4.25 39.49
C SER A 78 14.36 3.54 40.00
N LEU A 79 14.07 3.58 41.30
CA LEU A 79 12.84 2.99 41.87
C LEU A 79 11.58 3.70 41.37
N PHE A 80 11.68 5.00 41.07
CA PHE A 80 10.55 5.80 40.59
C PHE A 80 10.46 5.85 39.06
N THR A 81 11.57 5.70 38.33
CA THR A 81 11.56 5.74 36.85
C THR A 81 11.36 4.38 36.19
N LYS A 82 11.75 3.28 36.85
CA LYS A 82 11.56 1.91 36.33
C LYS A 82 10.09 1.53 36.08
N PRO A 83 9.11 1.83 36.98
CA PRO A 83 7.71 1.51 36.73
C PRO A 83 7.15 2.25 35.50
N THR A 84 7.48 3.52 35.34
CA THR A 84 7.07 4.34 34.19
C THR A 84 7.67 3.82 32.87
N ALA A 85 8.96 3.45 32.89
CA ALA A 85 9.63 2.86 31.73
C ALA A 85 9.06 1.46 31.35
N LYS A 86 8.76 0.61 32.34
CA LYS A 86 8.11 -0.70 32.11
C LYS A 86 6.70 -0.53 31.51
N SER A 87 5.91 0.41 32.05
CA SER A 87 4.58 0.74 31.50
C SER A 87 4.65 1.27 30.06
N LYS A 88 5.69 2.05 29.73
CA LYS A 88 5.91 2.56 28.38
C LYS A 88 6.25 1.43 27.41
N ALA A 89 7.16 0.55 27.78
CA ALA A 89 7.52 -0.62 26.98
C ALA A 89 6.31 -1.55 26.72
N ALA A 90 5.48 -1.79 27.74
CA ALA A 90 4.24 -2.58 27.59
C ALA A 90 3.23 -1.91 26.64
N THR A 91 3.12 -0.57 26.69
CA THR A 91 2.26 0.19 25.78
C THR A 91 2.77 0.14 24.35
N GLU A 92 4.07 0.32 24.13
CA GLU A 92 4.70 0.18 22.81
C GLU A 92 4.51 -1.25 22.26
N ALA A 93 4.70 -2.28 23.09
CA ALA A 93 4.44 -3.67 22.72
C ALA A 93 2.98 -3.90 22.32
N SER A 94 2.02 -3.32 23.05
CA SER A 94 0.59 -3.37 22.71
C SER A 94 0.29 -2.78 21.33
N PHE A 95 0.90 -1.65 20.98
CA PHE A 95 0.80 -1.07 19.62
C PHE A 95 1.38 -1.98 18.55
N ARG A 96 2.59 -2.51 18.76
CA ARG A 96 3.26 -3.41 17.79
C ARG A 96 2.44 -4.67 17.53
N VAL A 97 1.92 -5.31 18.59
CA VAL A 97 1.06 -6.49 18.45
C VAL A 97 -0.26 -6.13 17.74
N SER A 98 -0.89 -5.00 18.09
CA SER A 98 -2.12 -4.55 17.44
C SER A 98 -1.93 -4.25 15.95
N HIS A 99 -0.77 -3.67 15.58
CA HIS A 99 -0.42 -3.46 14.18
C HIS A 99 -0.27 -4.79 13.44
N LEU A 100 0.39 -5.79 14.03
CA LEU A 100 0.50 -7.13 13.44
C LEU A 100 -0.88 -7.77 13.23
N LEU A 101 -1.78 -7.67 14.20
CA LEU A 101 -3.15 -8.18 14.06
C LEU A 101 -3.86 -7.54 12.85
N ALA A 102 -3.82 -6.22 12.71
CA ALA A 102 -4.43 -5.52 11.59
C ALA A 102 -3.77 -5.91 10.25
N LYS A 103 -2.43 -5.92 10.19
CA LYS A 103 -1.64 -6.30 9.01
C LYS A 103 -1.93 -7.73 8.53
N HIS A 104 -2.24 -8.63 9.46
CA HIS A 104 -2.62 -10.01 9.18
C HIS A 104 -4.15 -10.24 9.18
N LYS A 105 -4.95 -9.17 9.18
CA LYS A 105 -6.41 -9.19 9.06
C LYS A 105 -7.08 -10.01 10.15
N LYS A 106 -6.49 -10.06 11.34
CA LYS A 106 -7.01 -10.77 12.49
C LYS A 106 -8.10 -9.97 13.22
N PRO A 107 -9.10 -10.64 13.82
CA PRO A 107 -10.04 -10.01 14.74
C PRO A 107 -9.33 -9.31 15.91
N PHE A 108 -9.94 -8.26 16.46
CA PHE A 108 -9.40 -7.58 17.64
C PHE A 108 -9.40 -8.46 18.88
N THR A 109 -10.30 -9.44 18.95
CA THR A 109 -10.40 -10.44 20.01
C THR A 109 -9.19 -11.37 20.08
N ASP A 110 -8.47 -11.55 18.96
CA ASP A 110 -7.29 -12.41 18.94
C ASP A 110 -6.16 -11.86 19.82
N GLY A 111 -6.18 -10.57 20.18
CA GLY A 111 -5.18 -9.98 21.08
C GLY A 111 -5.02 -10.74 22.40
N GLU A 112 -6.12 -11.23 22.98
CA GLU A 112 -6.09 -12.04 24.21
C GLU A 112 -5.50 -13.43 23.96
N LEU A 113 -5.84 -14.07 22.84
CA LEU A 113 -5.27 -15.36 22.45
C LEU A 113 -3.75 -15.26 22.23
N TYR A 114 -3.27 -14.21 21.56
CA TYR A 114 -1.83 -14.00 21.40
C TYR A 114 -1.13 -13.74 22.74
N LYS A 115 -1.80 -13.05 23.67
CA LYS A 115 -1.28 -12.84 25.02
C LYS A 115 -1.16 -14.15 25.79
N GLU A 116 -2.20 -14.98 25.75
CA GLU A 116 -2.21 -16.32 26.34
C GLU A 116 -1.08 -17.18 25.77
N ALA A 117 -0.91 -17.20 24.45
CA ALA A 117 0.16 -17.92 23.79
C ALA A 117 1.56 -17.43 24.21
N MET A 118 1.76 -16.11 24.34
CA MET A 118 3.02 -15.54 24.81
C MET A 118 3.34 -15.93 26.26
N VAL A 119 2.33 -15.94 27.14
CA VAL A 119 2.50 -16.37 28.54
C VAL A 119 2.85 -17.86 28.60
N ALA A 120 2.11 -18.72 27.90
CA ALA A 120 2.37 -20.16 27.87
C ALA A 120 3.78 -20.50 27.33
N ALA A 121 4.21 -19.79 26.27
CA ALA A 121 5.55 -19.94 25.73
C ALA A 121 6.63 -19.45 26.72
N ALA A 122 6.43 -18.29 27.34
CA ALA A 122 7.37 -17.74 28.32
C ALA A 122 7.52 -18.65 29.55
N ASP A 123 6.40 -19.22 30.02
CA ASP A 123 6.40 -20.16 31.15
C ASP A 123 7.25 -21.40 30.89
N THR A 124 7.29 -21.86 29.65
CA THR A 124 8.04 -23.05 29.24
C THR A 124 9.49 -22.72 28.90
N LEU A 125 9.73 -21.67 28.09
CA LEU A 125 11.05 -21.30 27.58
C LEU A 125 11.96 -20.70 28.64
N PHE A 126 11.40 -19.97 29.62
CA PHE A 126 12.16 -19.27 30.64
C PHE A 126 12.10 -19.94 32.02
N LYS A 127 11.62 -21.19 32.09
CA LYS A 127 11.41 -21.92 33.35
C LYS A 127 12.63 -21.97 34.26
N ASP A 128 13.83 -22.06 33.69
CA ASP A 128 15.10 -22.22 34.42
C ASP A 128 15.82 -20.87 34.65
N LEU A 129 15.23 -19.75 34.21
CA LEU A 129 15.81 -18.41 34.38
C LEU A 129 15.37 -17.78 35.71
N LYS A 130 16.33 -17.17 36.41
CA LYS A 130 16.09 -16.48 37.70
C LYS A 130 15.06 -15.34 37.62
N ASN A 131 14.88 -14.74 36.44
CA ASN A 131 13.96 -13.64 36.18
C ASN A 131 12.67 -14.07 35.45
N LYS A 132 12.30 -15.36 35.52
CA LYS A 132 11.07 -15.89 34.88
C LYS A 132 9.82 -15.09 35.26
N GLU A 133 9.60 -14.86 36.55
CA GLU A 133 8.42 -14.13 37.03
C GLU A 133 8.40 -12.69 36.50
N ASP A 134 9.55 -12.01 36.46
CA ASP A 134 9.67 -10.67 35.89
C ASP A 134 9.27 -10.63 34.40
N ILE A 135 9.70 -11.64 33.62
CA ILE A 135 9.37 -11.75 32.20
C ILE A 135 7.87 -12.02 32.02
N THR A 136 7.33 -12.97 32.77
CA THR A 136 5.92 -13.38 32.67
C THR A 136 5.00 -12.22 33.07
N ASN A 137 5.28 -11.57 34.20
CA ASN A 137 4.57 -10.37 34.64
C ASN A 137 4.65 -9.21 33.63
N ALA A 138 5.79 -9.06 32.93
CA ALA A 138 5.92 -8.05 31.88
C ALA A 138 5.00 -8.33 30.69
N ILE A 139 4.87 -9.59 30.25
CA ILE A 139 3.96 -10.01 29.18
C ILE A 139 2.50 -9.85 29.63
N GLU A 140 2.17 -10.26 30.85
CA GLU A 140 0.84 -10.09 31.44
C GLU A 140 0.43 -8.63 31.58
N SER A 141 1.39 -7.72 31.74
CA SER A 141 1.10 -6.28 31.80
C SER A 141 0.75 -5.65 30.45
N VAL A 142 0.99 -6.34 29.32
CA VAL A 142 0.70 -5.80 27.98
C VAL A 142 -0.81 -5.77 27.75
N PRO A 143 -1.42 -4.60 27.49
CA PRO A 143 -2.85 -4.50 27.31
C PRO A 143 -3.26 -4.92 25.87
N LEU A 144 -3.93 -6.06 25.75
CA LEU A 144 -4.36 -6.64 24.46
C LEU A 144 -5.83 -7.07 24.43
N GLY A 145 -6.65 -6.53 25.34
CA GLY A 145 -8.10 -6.76 25.30
C GLY A 145 -8.72 -6.16 24.02
N PRO A 146 -9.87 -6.68 23.54
CA PRO A 146 -10.45 -6.31 22.24
C PRO A 146 -10.64 -4.79 22.04
N ALA A 147 -11.16 -4.11 23.06
CA ALA A 147 -11.34 -2.65 23.03
C ALA A 147 -10.01 -1.88 23.02
N THR A 148 -8.97 -2.42 23.66
CA THR A 148 -7.63 -1.83 23.59
C THR A 148 -7.08 -1.97 22.19
N VAL A 149 -7.12 -3.19 21.61
CA VAL A 149 -6.62 -3.45 20.25
C VAL A 149 -7.32 -2.53 19.24
N ALA A 150 -8.65 -2.39 19.32
CA ALA A 150 -9.41 -1.48 18.46
C ALA A 150 -8.88 -0.03 18.57
N ARG A 151 -8.72 0.49 19.79
CA ARG A 151 -8.18 1.85 20.01
C ARG A 151 -6.73 2.00 19.54
N ARG A 152 -5.89 0.97 19.68
CA ARG A 152 -4.52 0.98 19.14
C ARG A 152 -4.55 1.05 17.61
N VAL A 153 -5.41 0.26 16.97
CA VAL A 153 -5.60 0.26 15.51
C VAL A 153 -6.04 1.64 15.01
N GLU A 154 -7.00 2.29 15.68
CA GLU A 154 -7.43 3.66 15.34
C GLU A 154 -6.26 4.66 15.36
N LEU A 155 -5.46 4.63 16.44
CA LEU A 155 -4.32 5.54 16.60
C LEU A 155 -3.18 5.24 15.60
N LEU A 156 -2.92 3.96 15.32
CA LEU A 156 -1.93 3.55 14.30
C LEU A 156 -2.38 3.98 12.90
N SER A 157 -3.66 3.80 12.58
CA SER A 157 -4.25 4.22 11.31
C SER A 157 -4.15 5.73 11.12
N GLU A 158 -4.47 6.50 12.17
CA GLU A 158 -4.37 7.96 12.14
C GLU A 158 -2.94 8.44 11.92
N ASP A 159 -1.95 7.83 12.59
CA ASP A 159 -0.53 8.15 12.37
C ASP A 159 -0.12 7.90 10.90
N VAL A 160 -0.49 6.73 10.35
CA VAL A 160 -0.25 6.41 8.93
C VAL A 160 -0.96 7.40 8.00
N ASN A 161 -2.20 7.76 8.31
CA ASN A 161 -2.96 8.74 7.53
C ASN A 161 -2.24 10.09 7.49
N GLN A 162 -1.77 10.59 8.64
CA GLN A 162 -1.01 11.84 8.74
C GLN A 162 0.31 11.77 7.98
N GLN A 163 1.00 10.63 8.00
CA GLN A 163 2.20 10.43 7.18
C GLN A 163 1.91 10.53 5.68
N VAL A 164 0.82 9.90 5.20
CA VAL A 164 0.40 9.98 3.79
C VAL A 164 0.02 11.42 3.41
N LEU A 165 -0.76 12.12 4.24
CA LEU A 165 -1.15 13.51 3.98
C LEU A 165 0.05 14.46 3.99
N LYS A 166 1.03 14.21 4.87
CA LYS A 166 2.29 14.95 4.89
C LYS A 166 3.07 14.75 3.59
N ASP A 167 3.25 13.51 3.15
CA ASP A 167 3.90 13.21 1.87
C ASP A 167 3.16 13.86 0.69
N LEU A 168 1.83 13.86 0.71
CA LEU A 168 1.01 14.52 -0.30
C LEU A 168 1.19 16.05 -0.32
N SER A 169 1.41 16.66 0.84
CA SER A 169 1.74 18.09 0.92
C SER A 169 3.13 18.40 0.34
N LEU A 170 4.09 17.48 0.50
CA LEU A 170 5.49 17.62 0.11
C LEU A 170 5.77 17.23 -1.34
N CYS A 171 4.93 16.40 -1.96
CA CYS A 171 5.13 15.96 -3.35
C CYS A 171 5.03 17.13 -4.33
N GLU A 172 5.65 17.00 -5.50
CA GLU A 172 5.55 17.98 -6.59
C GLU A 172 4.22 17.86 -7.32
N CYS A 173 3.80 16.62 -7.58
CA CYS A 173 2.50 16.31 -8.17
C CYS A 173 2.03 14.90 -7.79
N TYR A 174 0.74 14.64 -7.98
CA TYR A 174 0.17 13.32 -7.74
C TYR A 174 -0.99 12.98 -8.67
N SER A 175 -1.26 11.69 -8.82
CA SER A 175 -2.46 11.18 -9.47
C SER A 175 -3.33 10.44 -8.48
N LEU A 176 -4.62 10.31 -8.80
CA LEU A 176 -5.58 9.53 -8.02
C LEU A 176 -6.13 8.36 -8.85
N GLN A 177 -6.41 7.26 -8.18
CA GLN A 177 -7.10 6.10 -8.75
C GLN A 177 -8.33 5.81 -7.89
N PHE A 178 -9.46 5.68 -8.55
CA PHE A 178 -10.76 5.40 -7.95
C PHE A 178 -11.30 4.08 -8.45
N ASP A 179 -11.81 3.29 -7.53
CA ASP A 179 -12.48 2.04 -7.85
C ASP A 179 -13.57 1.76 -6.81
N GLU A 180 -14.68 1.19 -7.26
CA GLU A 180 -15.85 0.91 -6.42
C GLU A 180 -16.01 -0.60 -6.24
N SER A 181 -16.24 -1.04 -5.01
CA SER A 181 -16.70 -2.40 -4.76
C SER A 181 -17.73 -2.42 -3.64
N GLN A 182 -18.54 -3.48 -3.60
CA GLN A 182 -19.49 -3.69 -2.53
C GLN A 182 -18.83 -4.50 -1.41
N ASP A 183 -19.07 -4.10 -0.15
CA ASP A 183 -18.74 -4.92 1.00
C ASP A 183 -19.80 -6.00 1.27
N VAL A 184 -19.56 -6.86 2.27
CA VAL A 184 -20.48 -7.98 2.60
C VAL A 184 -21.84 -7.53 3.15
N THR A 185 -22.01 -6.24 3.41
CA THR A 185 -23.25 -5.61 3.87
C THR A 185 -23.92 -4.78 2.77
N ASP A 186 -23.56 -5.05 1.51
CA ASP A 186 -24.07 -4.38 0.30
C ASP A 186 -23.85 -2.85 0.29
N THR A 187 -22.93 -2.35 1.13
CA THR A 187 -22.52 -0.94 1.10
C THR A 187 -21.46 -0.77 0.03
N ALA A 188 -21.68 0.17 -0.90
CA ALA A 188 -20.68 0.56 -1.88
C ALA A 188 -19.55 1.32 -1.19
N GLN A 189 -18.32 0.83 -1.36
CA GLN A 189 -17.11 1.40 -0.83
C GLN A 189 -16.26 1.90 -2.00
N LEU A 190 -16.05 3.22 -2.05
CA LEU A 190 -15.16 3.85 -3.01
C LEU A 190 -13.74 3.90 -2.45
N MET A 191 -12.84 3.14 -3.07
CA MET A 191 -11.45 3.11 -2.68
C MET A 191 -10.66 4.15 -3.45
N VAL A 192 -9.83 4.92 -2.75
CA VAL A 192 -9.00 5.96 -3.34
C VAL A 192 -7.53 5.68 -3.06
N PHE A 193 -6.74 5.56 -4.12
CA PHE A 193 -5.29 5.48 -4.07
C PHE A 193 -4.66 6.75 -4.59
N VAL A 194 -3.46 7.04 -4.10
CA VAL A 194 -2.65 8.17 -4.56
C VAL A 194 -1.27 7.71 -4.98
N ARG A 195 -0.78 8.25 -6.10
CA ARG A 195 0.59 8.07 -6.58
C ARG A 195 1.26 9.44 -6.64
N MET A 196 2.27 9.63 -5.81
CA MET A 196 2.98 10.89 -5.59
C MET A 196 4.35 10.84 -6.27
N ALA A 197 4.75 11.94 -6.90
CA ALA A 197 6.11 12.14 -7.41
C ALA A 197 6.81 13.27 -6.63
N PHE A 198 8.05 13.03 -6.23
CA PHE A 198 8.84 13.95 -5.40
C PHE A 198 9.96 14.60 -6.22
N LYS A 199 10.52 15.69 -5.69
CA LYS A 199 11.58 16.47 -6.35
C LYS A 199 12.84 15.65 -6.68
N ASP A 200 13.14 14.65 -5.86
CA ASP A 200 14.24 13.70 -6.06
C ASP A 200 13.92 12.61 -7.09
N SER A 201 12.86 12.80 -7.90
CA SER A 201 12.45 11.87 -8.94
C SER A 201 11.93 10.51 -8.41
N THR A 202 11.79 10.34 -7.09
CA THR A 202 11.17 9.16 -6.49
C THR A 202 9.64 9.21 -6.57
N THR A 203 9.02 8.04 -6.46
CA THR A 203 7.56 7.92 -6.42
C THR A 203 7.11 7.07 -5.25
N LYS A 204 5.93 7.39 -4.70
CA LYS A 204 5.27 6.58 -3.69
C LYS A 204 3.81 6.37 -4.08
N GLU A 205 3.37 5.13 -3.98
CA GLU A 205 1.95 4.77 -4.05
C GLU A 205 1.42 4.45 -2.65
N ALA A 206 0.25 4.97 -2.33
CA ALA A 206 -0.36 4.78 -1.01
C ALA A 206 -1.88 4.70 -1.10
N PHE A 207 -2.46 3.93 -0.18
CA PHE A 207 -3.90 3.98 0.09
C PHE A 207 -4.23 5.33 0.73
N LEU A 208 -5.09 6.11 0.06
CA LEU A 208 -5.48 7.42 0.55
C LEU A 208 -6.66 7.28 1.52
N THR A 209 -7.77 6.69 1.10
CA THR A 209 -8.96 6.52 1.94
C THR A 209 -9.97 5.52 1.37
N LEU A 210 -10.96 5.15 2.18
CA LEU A 210 -12.18 4.44 1.79
C LEU A 210 -13.38 5.35 2.08
N LEU A 211 -14.12 5.70 1.04
CA LEU A 211 -15.30 6.57 1.13
C LEU A 211 -16.57 5.72 1.00
N PRO A 212 -17.37 5.56 2.08
CA PRO A 212 -18.61 4.82 2.02
C PRO A 212 -19.68 5.63 1.29
N LEU A 213 -20.25 5.07 0.22
CA LEU A 213 -21.34 5.70 -0.53
C LEU A 213 -22.69 5.21 0.02
N GLN A 214 -23.41 6.10 0.70
CA GLN A 214 -24.71 5.79 1.30
C GLN A 214 -25.84 5.94 0.27
N GLY A 215 -26.56 4.85 0.01
CA GLY A 215 -27.77 4.84 -0.80
C GLY A 215 -27.56 4.78 -2.32
N ARG A 216 -26.89 5.77 -2.93
CA ARG A 216 -26.68 5.85 -4.38
C ARG A 216 -25.21 6.02 -4.73
N THR A 217 -24.82 5.53 -5.90
CA THR A 217 -23.45 5.57 -6.43
C THR A 217 -23.36 6.39 -7.72
N ARG A 218 -24.12 7.49 -7.82
CA ARG A 218 -24.07 8.37 -9.01
C ARG A 218 -22.79 9.20 -8.97
N GLY A 219 -22.37 9.73 -10.11
CA GLY A 219 -21.18 10.58 -10.20
C GLY A 219 -21.23 11.80 -9.28
N GLU A 220 -22.42 12.38 -9.07
CA GLU A 220 -22.65 13.46 -8.10
C GLU A 220 -22.41 13.02 -6.65
N ASP A 221 -22.87 11.82 -6.28
CA ASP A 221 -22.71 11.30 -4.92
C ASP A 221 -21.21 11.06 -4.63
N ILE A 222 -20.49 10.49 -5.60
CA ILE A 222 -19.04 10.26 -5.55
C ILE A 222 -18.29 11.60 -5.46
N TYR A 223 -18.63 12.56 -6.32
CA TYR A 223 -18.01 13.88 -6.35
C TYR A 223 -18.17 14.61 -5.02
N ASN A 224 -19.38 14.65 -4.46
CA ASN A 224 -19.67 15.35 -3.22
C ASN A 224 -18.91 14.74 -2.03
N GLU A 225 -18.85 13.41 -1.94
CA GLU A 225 -18.13 12.72 -0.86
C GLU A 225 -16.61 12.94 -0.98
N PHE A 226 -16.06 12.85 -2.19
CA PHE A 226 -14.64 13.11 -2.42
C PHE A 226 -14.29 14.59 -2.18
N LYS A 227 -15.13 15.53 -2.62
CA LYS A 227 -14.93 16.97 -2.38
C LYS A 227 -14.92 17.30 -0.90
N ARG A 228 -15.82 16.70 -0.12
CA ARG A 228 -15.81 16.82 1.35
C ARG A 228 -14.50 16.29 1.94
N TYR A 229 -14.05 15.11 1.52
CA TYR A 229 -12.76 14.56 1.95
C TYR A 229 -11.57 15.48 1.62
N VAL A 230 -11.55 16.07 0.42
CA VAL A 230 -10.53 17.03 -0.02
C VAL A 230 -10.49 18.25 0.91
N HIS A 231 -11.65 18.80 1.24
CA HIS A 231 -11.78 19.94 2.15
C HIS A 231 -11.32 19.59 3.57
N ASP A 232 -11.87 18.52 4.15
CA ASP A 232 -11.65 18.14 5.54
C ASP A 232 -10.17 17.77 5.83
N ASN A 233 -9.45 17.28 4.82
CA ASN A 233 -8.04 16.90 4.94
C ASN A 233 -7.07 17.89 4.29
N SER A 234 -7.56 19.05 3.83
CA SER A 234 -6.74 20.08 3.17
C SER A 234 -5.86 19.53 2.03
N ILE A 235 -6.44 18.65 1.21
CA ILE A 235 -5.72 18.00 0.11
C ILE A 235 -5.29 19.06 -0.91
N PRO A 236 -3.99 19.13 -1.31
CA PRO A 236 -3.50 20.14 -2.24
C PRO A 236 -3.95 19.83 -3.67
N ILE A 237 -5.21 20.14 -3.99
CA ILE A 237 -5.85 19.72 -5.24
C ILE A 237 -5.16 20.30 -6.49
N HIS A 238 -4.55 21.48 -6.38
CA HIS A 238 -3.79 22.13 -7.45
C HIS A 238 -2.58 21.32 -7.96
N LYS A 239 -2.11 20.32 -7.20
CA LYS A 239 -1.00 19.41 -7.59
C LYS A 239 -1.48 18.14 -8.33
N LEU A 240 -2.79 17.96 -8.50
CA LEU A 240 -3.38 16.81 -9.17
C LEU A 240 -3.05 16.84 -10.68
N VAL A 241 -2.53 15.73 -11.21
CA VAL A 241 -2.15 15.63 -12.63
C VAL A 241 -2.91 14.56 -13.40
N ALA A 242 -3.43 13.53 -12.73
CA ALA A 242 -4.32 12.56 -13.37
C ALA A 242 -5.33 11.89 -12.42
N ILE A 243 -6.44 11.43 -13.01
CA ILE A 243 -7.46 10.59 -12.36
C ILE A 243 -7.67 9.33 -13.20
N THR A 244 -7.50 8.15 -12.58
CA THR A 244 -7.80 6.83 -13.19
C THR A 244 -9.09 6.27 -12.60
N THR A 245 -9.97 5.71 -13.44
CA THR A 245 -11.27 5.13 -13.02
C THR A 245 -11.57 3.83 -13.77
N ASP A 246 -12.52 3.03 -13.28
CA ASP A 246 -13.06 1.80 -13.90
C ASP A 246 -13.93 2.03 -15.15
N GLY A 247 -14.14 3.30 -15.53
CA GLY A 247 -14.94 3.65 -16.70
C GLY A 247 -16.45 3.45 -16.55
N ALA A 248 -16.96 3.19 -15.36
CA ALA A 248 -18.40 3.14 -15.11
C ALA A 248 -19.08 4.46 -15.48
N THR A 249 -20.37 4.40 -15.84
CA THR A 249 -21.15 5.61 -16.21
C THR A 249 -21.17 6.64 -15.09
N ALA A 250 -21.18 6.21 -13.82
CA ALA A 250 -21.06 7.10 -12.67
C ALA A 250 -19.71 7.83 -12.61
N MET A 251 -18.62 7.21 -13.07
CA MET A 251 -17.29 7.81 -13.08
C MET A 251 -17.08 8.73 -14.28
N ARG A 252 -17.49 8.29 -15.48
CA ARG A 252 -17.11 8.90 -16.77
C ARG A 252 -18.27 9.45 -17.60
N GLY A 253 -19.48 9.50 -17.06
CA GLY A 253 -20.63 10.12 -17.72
C GLY A 253 -20.32 11.54 -18.20
N LEU A 254 -20.76 11.89 -19.42
CA LEU A 254 -20.34 13.10 -20.12
C LEU A 254 -20.62 14.40 -19.35
N HIS A 255 -21.75 14.46 -18.64
CA HIS A 255 -22.19 15.66 -17.90
C HIS A 255 -22.27 15.45 -16.39
N SER A 256 -22.74 14.27 -15.97
CA SER A 256 -23.01 13.95 -14.57
C SER A 256 -22.07 12.89 -13.98
N GLY A 257 -21.05 12.47 -14.73
CA GLY A 257 -20.01 11.59 -14.21
C GLY A 257 -19.07 12.33 -13.25
N PHE A 258 -18.53 11.62 -12.26
CA PHE A 258 -17.55 12.17 -11.30
C PHE A 258 -16.44 12.99 -11.97
N VAL A 259 -15.82 12.46 -13.03
CA VAL A 259 -14.74 13.14 -13.75
C VAL A 259 -15.24 14.42 -14.44
N ALA A 260 -16.45 14.42 -14.99
CA ALA A 260 -17.02 15.59 -15.64
C ALA A 260 -17.29 16.70 -14.60
N LEU A 261 -17.82 16.32 -13.43
CA LEU A 261 -18.05 17.25 -12.32
C LEU A 261 -16.73 17.85 -11.81
N CYS A 262 -15.69 17.04 -11.62
CA CYS A 262 -14.35 17.53 -11.27
C CYS A 262 -13.80 18.51 -12.32
N ARG A 263 -14.06 18.29 -13.62
CA ARG A 263 -13.59 19.21 -14.69
C ARG A 263 -14.36 20.53 -14.73
N HIS A 264 -15.60 20.54 -14.24
CA HIS A 264 -16.44 21.75 -14.17
C HIS A 264 -16.22 22.55 -12.88
N ASP A 265 -15.57 21.97 -11.88
CA ASP A 265 -15.21 22.63 -10.63
C ASP A 265 -13.92 23.46 -10.81
N PRO A 266 -13.97 24.79 -10.57
CA PRO A 266 -12.81 25.68 -10.74
C PRO A 266 -11.65 25.40 -9.78
N ASP A 267 -11.88 24.67 -8.68
CA ASP A 267 -10.81 24.32 -7.74
C ASP A 267 -9.88 23.24 -8.31
N PHE A 268 -10.36 22.43 -9.26
CA PHE A 268 -9.58 21.35 -9.84
C PHE A 268 -8.71 21.88 -10.99
N PRO A 269 -7.41 21.52 -11.02
CA PRO A 269 -6.55 21.88 -12.15
C PRO A 269 -6.97 21.08 -13.39
N ARG A 270 -6.40 21.42 -14.55
CA ARG A 270 -6.47 20.53 -15.72
C ARG A 270 -5.71 19.23 -15.40
N PHE A 271 -6.41 18.10 -15.46
CA PHE A 271 -5.83 16.78 -15.22
C PHE A 271 -6.13 15.81 -16.38
N LEU A 272 -5.24 14.83 -16.55
CA LEU A 272 -5.46 13.71 -17.46
C LEU A 272 -6.46 12.72 -16.84
N ASN A 273 -7.46 12.29 -17.60
CA ASN A 273 -8.30 11.16 -17.19
C ASN A 273 -8.13 10.02 -18.19
N TYR A 274 -7.86 8.83 -17.68
CA TYR A 274 -7.86 7.61 -18.48
C TYR A 274 -8.54 6.47 -17.74
N HIS A 275 -9.10 5.56 -18.53
CA HIS A 275 -9.68 4.33 -18.01
C HIS A 275 -8.56 3.39 -17.53
N CYS A 276 -8.73 2.77 -16.37
CA CYS A 276 -7.92 1.63 -15.92
C CYS A 276 -7.64 0.63 -17.06
N VAL A 277 -6.36 0.33 -17.26
CA VAL A 277 -5.86 -0.51 -18.35
C VAL A 277 -6.41 -1.94 -18.26
N ILE A 278 -6.51 -2.49 -17.05
CA ILE A 278 -6.99 -3.85 -16.81
C ILE A 278 -8.51 -3.94 -17.06
N HIS A 279 -9.28 -2.95 -16.62
CA HIS A 279 -10.70 -2.88 -16.92
C HIS A 279 -10.95 -2.74 -18.43
N GLN A 280 -10.18 -1.91 -19.14
CA GLN A 280 -10.25 -1.82 -20.61
C GLN A 280 -9.91 -3.15 -21.28
N GLN A 281 -8.87 -3.85 -20.82
CA GLN A 281 -8.49 -5.17 -21.35
C GLN A 281 -9.60 -6.20 -21.16
N ALA A 282 -10.18 -6.25 -19.96
CA ALA A 282 -11.31 -7.12 -19.65
C ALA A 282 -12.54 -6.79 -20.52
N LEU A 283 -12.84 -5.51 -20.75
CA LEU A 283 -13.94 -5.10 -21.63
C LEU A 283 -13.65 -5.40 -23.10
N ALA A 284 -12.42 -5.22 -23.58
CA ALA A 284 -12.01 -5.56 -24.95
C ALA A 284 -12.18 -7.06 -25.22
N SER A 285 -11.85 -7.92 -24.24
CA SER A 285 -12.01 -9.37 -24.37
C SER A 285 -13.44 -9.84 -24.64
N LYS A 286 -14.46 -9.06 -24.24
CA LYS A 286 -15.87 -9.42 -24.39
C LYS A 286 -16.36 -9.39 -25.84
N VAL A 287 -15.58 -8.81 -26.77
CA VAL A 287 -15.94 -8.76 -28.20
C VAL A 287 -15.78 -10.11 -28.91
N VAL A 288 -14.99 -11.03 -28.32
CA VAL A 288 -14.88 -12.41 -28.81
C VAL A 288 -16.16 -13.14 -28.45
N ASP A 289 -17.10 -13.20 -29.40
CA ASP A 289 -18.43 -13.75 -29.17
C ASP A 289 -18.47 -15.26 -29.48
N LEU A 290 -18.13 -16.04 -28.45
CA LEU A 290 -18.28 -17.51 -28.43
C LEU A 290 -19.02 -17.92 -27.14
N SER A 291 -20.09 -17.18 -26.85
CA SER A 291 -20.92 -17.38 -25.65
C SER A 291 -21.59 -18.75 -25.61
N HIS A 292 -21.91 -19.33 -26.76
CA HIS A 292 -22.48 -20.67 -26.89
C HIS A 292 -21.53 -21.76 -26.38
N VAL A 293 -20.21 -21.65 -26.64
CA VAL A 293 -19.18 -22.56 -26.07
C VAL A 293 -19.11 -22.42 -24.56
N MET A 294 -18.94 -21.18 -24.06
CA MET A 294 -18.79 -20.93 -22.62
C MET A 294 -19.99 -21.41 -21.82
N THR A 295 -21.20 -21.22 -22.35
CA THR A 295 -22.45 -21.62 -21.68
C THR A 295 -22.48 -23.13 -21.45
N LEU A 296 -22.11 -23.91 -22.46
CA LEU A 296 -22.05 -25.37 -22.36
C LEU A 296 -20.94 -25.84 -21.43
N VAL A 297 -19.73 -25.29 -21.57
CA VAL A 297 -18.59 -25.63 -20.69
C VAL A 297 -18.96 -25.39 -19.22
N VAL A 298 -19.52 -24.22 -18.89
CA VAL A 298 -19.94 -23.89 -17.51
C VAL A 298 -21.05 -24.83 -17.04
N LYS A 299 -22.02 -25.18 -17.88
CA LYS A 299 -23.10 -26.12 -17.55
C LYS A 299 -22.54 -27.50 -17.20
N ILE A 300 -21.65 -28.05 -18.02
CA ILE A 300 -21.04 -29.37 -17.81
C ILE A 300 -20.18 -29.35 -16.54
N VAL A 301 -19.32 -28.34 -16.38
CA VAL A 301 -18.48 -28.17 -15.19
C VAL A 301 -19.34 -28.11 -13.92
N ASN A 302 -20.42 -27.33 -13.92
CA ASN A 302 -21.30 -27.23 -12.76
C ASN A 302 -22.03 -28.55 -12.47
N SER A 303 -22.44 -29.31 -13.50
CA SER A 303 -23.01 -30.66 -13.36
C SER A 303 -22.01 -31.64 -12.71
N ILE A 304 -20.73 -31.54 -13.04
CA ILE A 304 -19.65 -32.34 -12.42
C ILE A 304 -19.45 -31.94 -10.95
N ARG A 305 -19.46 -30.64 -10.64
CA ARG A 305 -19.21 -30.11 -9.28
C ARG A 305 -20.34 -30.35 -8.29
N ALA A 306 -21.59 -30.41 -8.74
CA ALA A 306 -22.76 -30.46 -7.86
C ALA A 306 -22.88 -31.74 -7.00
N LYS A 307 -22.12 -32.81 -7.26
CA LYS A 307 -22.26 -34.10 -6.57
C LYS A 307 -21.02 -34.42 -5.71
N GLY A 308 -21.19 -34.39 -4.38
CA GLY A 308 -20.11 -34.51 -3.39
C GLY A 308 -19.28 -35.82 -3.41
N LEU A 309 -19.81 -36.91 -3.97
CA LEU A 309 -19.05 -38.16 -4.19
C LEU A 309 -18.10 -38.05 -5.41
N GLN A 310 -18.52 -37.31 -6.44
CA GLN A 310 -17.78 -37.09 -7.69
C GLN A 310 -16.73 -35.99 -7.54
N HIS A 311 -16.98 -35.02 -6.65
CA HIS A 311 -15.99 -34.04 -6.21
C HIS A 311 -14.72 -34.69 -5.63
N ARG A 312 -14.80 -35.89 -5.01
CA ARG A 312 -13.63 -36.58 -4.42
C ARG A 312 -12.78 -37.31 -5.47
N LEU A 313 -13.40 -37.95 -6.46
CA LEU A 313 -12.72 -38.61 -7.58
C LEU A 313 -12.09 -37.60 -8.56
N PHE A 314 -12.75 -36.45 -8.76
CA PHE A 314 -12.20 -35.35 -9.56
C PHE A 314 -11.30 -34.41 -8.75
N LYS A 315 -11.21 -34.55 -7.40
CA LYS A 315 -10.42 -33.64 -6.54
C LYS A 315 -8.93 -33.67 -6.88
N SER A 316 -8.37 -34.85 -7.13
CA SER A 316 -6.96 -34.96 -7.53
C SER A 316 -6.70 -34.45 -8.96
N LEU A 317 -7.75 -34.25 -9.77
CA LEU A 317 -7.71 -33.63 -11.09
C LEU A 317 -8.04 -32.12 -11.08
N LEU A 318 -8.57 -31.58 -9.97
CA LEU A 318 -9.10 -30.21 -9.84
C LEU A 318 -8.42 -29.38 -8.74
N ASP A 319 -7.40 -29.91 -8.07
CA ASP A 319 -6.65 -29.20 -7.02
C ASP A 319 -5.72 -28.14 -7.63
N GLU A 320 -6.32 -27.06 -8.14
CA GLU A 320 -5.81 -25.69 -8.12
C GLU A 320 -6.99 -24.75 -8.46
N LEU A 321 -7.31 -23.82 -7.57
CA LEU A 321 -8.49 -22.96 -7.62
C LEU A 321 -8.72 -22.30 -9.00
N TRP A 322 -9.88 -22.61 -9.59
CA TRP A 322 -10.42 -22.11 -10.86
C TRP A 322 -10.78 -20.61 -10.80
N LEU A 323 -9.79 -19.72 -10.91
CA LEU A 323 -10.04 -18.28 -10.82
C LEU A 323 -9.99 -17.52 -12.16
N SER A 324 -9.62 -18.13 -13.29
CA SER A 324 -9.70 -17.49 -14.62
C SER A 324 -10.36 -18.36 -15.68
N ARG A 325 -11.17 -17.75 -16.56
CA ARG A 325 -11.91 -18.44 -17.64
C ARG A 325 -11.01 -19.30 -18.53
N GLY A 326 -9.79 -18.82 -18.82
CA GLY A 326 -8.86 -19.57 -19.66
C GLY A 326 -8.30 -20.83 -19.01
N LYS A 327 -8.07 -20.85 -17.68
CA LYS A 327 -7.67 -22.09 -16.99
C LYS A 327 -8.77 -23.15 -17.05
N VAL A 328 -10.04 -22.72 -16.93
CA VAL A 328 -11.21 -23.60 -17.07
C VAL A 328 -11.27 -24.22 -18.48
N LEU A 329 -11.16 -23.38 -19.51
CA LEU A 329 -11.20 -23.82 -20.90
C LEU A 329 -10.05 -24.79 -21.23
N GLN A 330 -8.82 -24.45 -20.85
CA GLN A 330 -7.67 -25.33 -21.10
C GLN A 330 -7.86 -26.68 -20.43
N ARG A 331 -8.29 -26.69 -19.16
CA ARG A 331 -8.53 -27.94 -18.44
C ARG A 331 -9.68 -28.75 -19.04
N PHE A 332 -10.72 -28.09 -19.54
CA PHE A 332 -11.82 -28.74 -20.25
C PHE A 332 -11.35 -29.40 -21.55
N VAL A 333 -10.48 -28.73 -22.32
CA VAL A 333 -9.87 -29.29 -23.54
C VAL A 333 -8.93 -30.46 -23.24
N ASP A 334 -8.15 -30.38 -22.16
CA ASP A 334 -7.23 -31.44 -21.75
C ASP A 334 -7.98 -32.71 -21.34
N LEU A 335 -9.12 -32.56 -20.67
CA LEU A 335 -9.95 -33.66 -20.15
C LEU A 335 -11.15 -34.01 -21.04
N LEU A 336 -11.17 -33.51 -22.28
CA LEU A 336 -12.32 -33.66 -23.16
C LEU A 336 -12.74 -35.14 -23.37
N PRO A 337 -11.83 -36.11 -23.61
CA PRO A 337 -12.19 -37.52 -23.73
C PRO A 337 -12.81 -38.10 -22.45
N GLU A 338 -12.25 -37.78 -21.29
CA GLU A 338 -12.73 -38.23 -19.98
C GLU A 338 -14.09 -37.63 -19.65
N ILE A 339 -14.30 -36.36 -20.00
CA ILE A 339 -15.58 -35.67 -19.86
C ILE A 339 -16.64 -36.36 -20.73
N LYS A 340 -16.34 -36.70 -21.99
CA LYS A 340 -17.26 -37.43 -22.88
C LYS A 340 -17.65 -38.78 -22.28
N SER A 341 -16.66 -39.60 -21.92
CA SER A 341 -16.90 -40.93 -21.32
C SER A 341 -17.70 -40.86 -20.02
N PHE A 342 -17.43 -39.84 -19.19
CA PHE A 342 -18.16 -39.62 -17.96
C PHE A 342 -19.63 -39.23 -18.20
N LEU A 343 -19.90 -38.35 -19.17
CA LEU A 343 -21.27 -37.95 -19.53
C LEU A 343 -22.06 -39.12 -20.15
N GLU A 344 -21.41 -39.92 -21.00
CA GLU A 344 -21.97 -41.15 -21.55
C GLU A 344 -22.37 -42.15 -20.45
N SER A 345 -21.52 -42.34 -19.44
CA SER A 345 -21.83 -43.21 -18.29
C SER A 345 -23.06 -42.77 -17.48
N ARG A 346 -23.47 -41.50 -17.65
CA ARG A 346 -24.65 -40.89 -17.01
C ARG A 346 -25.87 -40.85 -17.93
N ASN A 347 -25.77 -41.35 -19.16
CA ASN A 347 -26.75 -41.13 -20.22
C ASN A 347 -27.07 -39.64 -20.45
N GLU A 348 -26.10 -38.75 -20.21
CA GLU A 348 -26.20 -37.32 -20.51
C GLU A 348 -25.61 -37.06 -21.89
N GLN A 349 -26.46 -36.79 -22.87
CA GLN A 349 -26.05 -36.53 -24.25
C GLN A 349 -25.89 -35.02 -24.48
N HIS A 350 -24.74 -34.66 -25.05
CA HIS A 350 -24.40 -33.31 -25.48
C HIS A 350 -23.89 -33.39 -26.92
N GLU A 351 -24.77 -33.10 -27.88
CA GLU A 351 -24.47 -33.21 -29.32
C GLU A 351 -23.30 -32.33 -29.73
N GLU A 352 -23.14 -31.18 -29.08
CA GLU A 352 -22.08 -30.21 -29.32
C GLU A 352 -20.67 -30.79 -29.07
N LEU A 353 -20.54 -31.75 -28.15
CA LEU A 353 -19.24 -32.38 -27.89
C LEU A 353 -18.79 -33.29 -29.05
N SER A 354 -19.71 -33.66 -29.94
CA SER A 354 -19.45 -34.43 -31.15
C SER A 354 -19.53 -33.58 -32.42
N ASP A 355 -19.84 -32.28 -32.30
CA ASP A 355 -19.90 -31.33 -33.40
C ASP A 355 -18.51 -30.74 -33.67
N ASP A 356 -17.98 -31.05 -34.85
CA ASP A 356 -16.70 -30.60 -35.37
C ASP A 356 -16.60 -29.05 -35.38
N ALA A 357 -17.69 -28.33 -35.71
CA ALA A 357 -17.69 -26.87 -35.70
C ALA A 357 -17.58 -26.31 -34.28
N TRP A 358 -18.37 -26.84 -33.34
CA TRP A 358 -18.32 -26.45 -31.94
C TRP A 358 -16.96 -26.75 -31.30
N LEU A 359 -16.32 -27.87 -31.67
CA LEU A 359 -14.99 -28.22 -31.18
C LEU A 359 -13.91 -27.26 -31.68
N LEU A 360 -13.98 -26.79 -32.94
CA LEU A 360 -13.09 -25.74 -33.44
C LEU A 360 -13.26 -24.44 -32.65
N ASP A 361 -14.51 -24.02 -32.39
CA ASP A 361 -14.81 -22.85 -31.57
C ASP A 361 -14.26 -22.99 -30.15
N LEU A 362 -14.38 -24.18 -29.53
CA LEU A 362 -13.77 -24.48 -28.25
C LEU A 362 -12.24 -24.33 -28.29
N GLY A 363 -11.58 -24.89 -29.32
CA GLY A 363 -10.14 -24.80 -29.49
C GLY A 363 -9.66 -23.35 -29.63
N PHE A 364 -10.28 -22.61 -30.55
CA PHE A 364 -9.97 -21.19 -30.77
C PHE A 364 -10.22 -20.34 -29.53
N LEU A 365 -11.37 -20.49 -28.88
CA LEU A 365 -11.70 -19.72 -27.67
C LEU A 365 -10.69 -20.00 -26.55
N THR A 366 -10.26 -21.25 -26.40
CA THR A 366 -9.24 -21.64 -25.41
C THR A 366 -7.94 -20.91 -25.67
N ASP A 367 -7.46 -20.92 -26.92
CA ASP A 367 -6.19 -20.28 -27.31
C ASP A 367 -6.22 -18.75 -27.16
N VAL A 368 -7.32 -18.10 -27.56
CA VAL A 368 -7.49 -16.64 -27.44
C VAL A 368 -7.63 -16.23 -25.98
N THR A 369 -8.38 -16.99 -25.19
CA THR A 369 -8.53 -16.70 -23.75
C THR A 369 -7.21 -16.87 -23.00
N ALA A 370 -6.38 -17.85 -23.37
CA ALA A 370 -5.05 -18.00 -22.81
C ALA A 370 -4.17 -16.76 -23.09
N LYS A 371 -4.15 -16.27 -24.34
CA LYS A 371 -3.42 -15.05 -24.73
C LYS A 371 -3.91 -13.81 -23.98
N LEU A 372 -5.22 -13.67 -23.81
CA LEU A 372 -5.81 -12.56 -23.04
C LEU A 372 -5.45 -12.66 -21.55
N ASN A 373 -5.38 -13.86 -20.98
CA ASN A 373 -4.93 -14.07 -19.61
C ASN A 373 -3.43 -13.74 -19.44
N GLU A 374 -2.58 -14.11 -20.40
CA GLU A 374 -1.15 -13.73 -20.37
C GLU A 374 -0.97 -12.22 -20.27
N LEU A 375 -1.68 -11.47 -21.12
CA LEU A 375 -1.69 -10.01 -21.05
C LEU A 375 -2.24 -9.53 -19.69
N ASN A 376 -3.35 -10.09 -19.23
CA ASN A 376 -3.94 -9.71 -17.95
C ASN A 376 -2.96 -9.89 -16.77
N TYR A 377 -2.23 -11.00 -16.72
CA TYR A 377 -1.18 -11.26 -15.72
C TYR A 377 -0.02 -10.25 -15.81
N GLU A 378 0.40 -9.89 -17.03
CA GLU A 378 1.44 -8.88 -17.24
C GLU A 378 1.01 -7.50 -16.71
N LEU A 379 -0.24 -7.11 -17.01
CA LEU A 379 -0.81 -5.81 -16.61
C LEU A 379 -1.09 -5.72 -15.10
N GLN A 380 -1.47 -6.83 -14.46
CA GLN A 380 -1.75 -6.92 -13.01
C GLN A 380 -0.48 -7.03 -12.14
N GLY A 381 0.70 -6.96 -12.73
CA GLY A 381 1.95 -7.03 -11.99
C GLY A 381 2.09 -5.91 -10.95
N LYS A 382 2.84 -6.20 -9.88
CA LYS A 382 3.31 -5.19 -8.94
C LYS A 382 4.37 -4.31 -9.61
N ASP A 383 4.44 -3.04 -9.20
CA ASP A 383 5.50 -2.09 -9.57
C ASP A 383 5.59 -1.83 -11.09
N LYS A 384 4.46 -1.87 -11.80
CA LYS A 384 4.38 -1.53 -13.23
C LYS A 384 4.04 -0.05 -13.43
N ASP A 385 4.82 0.63 -14.26
CA ASP A 385 4.59 2.01 -14.67
C ASP A 385 3.75 2.09 -15.96
N VAL A 386 3.38 3.32 -16.34
CA VAL A 386 2.60 3.60 -17.55
C VAL A 386 3.34 3.18 -18.83
N THR A 387 4.67 3.27 -18.87
CA THR A 387 5.49 2.86 -20.01
C THR A 387 5.37 1.36 -20.27
N HIS A 388 5.42 0.55 -19.21
CA HIS A 388 5.22 -0.88 -19.30
C HIS A 388 3.81 -1.22 -19.79
N MET A 389 2.78 -0.54 -19.28
CA MET A 389 1.39 -0.74 -19.74
C MET A 389 1.23 -0.46 -21.24
N ILE A 390 1.75 0.68 -21.70
CA ILE A 390 1.70 1.06 -23.13
C ILE A 390 2.43 0.02 -23.99
N SER A 391 3.58 -0.47 -23.51
CA SER A 391 4.37 -1.48 -24.22
C SER A 391 3.63 -2.81 -24.32
N ALA A 392 3.07 -3.31 -23.22
CA ALA A 392 2.34 -4.59 -23.17
C ALA A 392 1.10 -4.56 -24.07
N VAL A 393 0.29 -3.49 -23.99
CA VAL A 393 -0.92 -3.32 -24.81
C VAL A 393 -0.57 -3.23 -26.30
N ASN A 394 0.45 -2.45 -26.67
CA ASN A 394 0.86 -2.33 -28.08
C ASN A 394 1.47 -3.62 -28.62
N ALA A 395 2.26 -4.34 -27.82
CA ALA A 395 2.76 -5.65 -28.19
C ALA A 395 1.60 -6.63 -28.44
N PHE A 396 0.59 -6.63 -27.57
CA PHE A 396 -0.60 -7.47 -27.77
C PHE A 396 -1.36 -7.09 -29.05
N LYS A 397 -1.59 -5.81 -29.31
CA LYS A 397 -2.22 -5.32 -30.55
C LYS A 397 -1.47 -5.81 -31.80
N ALA A 398 -0.15 -5.69 -31.81
CA ALA A 398 0.69 -6.17 -32.91
C ALA A 398 0.59 -7.69 -33.07
N LYS A 399 0.64 -8.44 -31.96
CA LYS A 399 0.47 -9.91 -31.95
C LYS A 399 -0.88 -10.33 -32.54
N VAL A 400 -1.98 -9.68 -32.18
CA VAL A 400 -3.32 -9.98 -32.75
C VAL A 400 -3.33 -9.82 -34.28
N GLY A 401 -2.68 -8.77 -34.81
CA GLY A 401 -2.53 -8.60 -36.26
C GLY A 401 -1.73 -9.72 -36.93
N VAL A 402 -0.63 -10.15 -36.31
CA VAL A 402 0.17 -11.30 -36.80
C VAL A 402 -0.65 -12.59 -36.76
N TRP A 403 -1.37 -12.85 -35.65
CA TRP A 403 -2.22 -14.03 -35.51
C TRP A 403 -3.32 -14.08 -36.57
N ALA A 404 -3.99 -12.95 -36.84
CA ALA A 404 -5.02 -12.87 -37.86
C ALA A 404 -4.45 -13.14 -39.26
N SER A 405 -3.28 -12.57 -39.59
CA SER A 405 -2.61 -12.76 -40.88
C SER A 405 -2.15 -14.22 -41.08
N GLN A 406 -1.55 -14.83 -40.06
CA GLN A 406 -1.09 -16.22 -40.13
C GLN A 406 -2.26 -17.20 -40.23
N LEU A 407 -3.32 -16.99 -39.45
CA LEU A 407 -4.52 -17.81 -39.50
C LEU A 407 -5.20 -17.74 -40.88
N LYS A 408 -5.26 -16.54 -41.48
CA LYS A 408 -5.77 -16.33 -42.84
C LYS A 408 -4.97 -17.12 -43.90
N ASN A 409 -3.66 -17.28 -43.67
CA ASN A 409 -2.77 -18.07 -44.53
C ASN A 409 -2.73 -19.56 -44.16
N GLY A 410 -3.61 -20.03 -43.27
CA GLY A 410 -3.71 -21.43 -42.85
C GLY A 410 -2.69 -21.88 -41.81
N SER A 411 -1.89 -20.97 -41.25
CA SER A 411 -0.91 -21.29 -40.20
C SER A 411 -1.55 -21.25 -38.82
N LEU A 412 -1.52 -22.38 -38.11
CA LEU A 412 -2.07 -22.55 -36.76
C LEU A 412 -1.00 -22.55 -35.66
N VAL A 413 0.22 -22.10 -35.95
CA VAL A 413 1.36 -22.12 -35.01
C VAL A 413 1.06 -21.47 -33.65
N HIS A 414 0.16 -20.47 -33.62
CA HIS A 414 -0.25 -19.78 -32.40
C HIS A 414 -1.58 -20.28 -31.82
N PHE A 415 -2.20 -21.29 -32.41
CA PHE A 415 -3.50 -21.84 -32.01
C PHE A 415 -3.43 -23.37 -31.83
N PRO A 416 -2.66 -23.87 -30.84
CA PRO A 416 -2.43 -25.30 -30.65
C PRO A 416 -3.71 -26.07 -30.27
N ASN A 417 -4.64 -25.47 -29.53
CA ASN A 417 -5.90 -26.14 -29.21
C ASN A 417 -6.81 -26.19 -30.45
N LEU A 418 -6.86 -25.12 -31.26
CA LEU A 418 -7.56 -25.14 -32.55
C LEU A 418 -6.97 -26.20 -33.49
N GLU A 419 -5.64 -26.26 -33.58
CA GLU A 419 -4.93 -27.26 -34.38
C GLU A 419 -5.25 -28.68 -33.92
N LYS A 420 -5.24 -28.93 -32.61
CA LYS A 420 -5.64 -30.22 -32.02
C LYS A 420 -7.07 -30.61 -32.42
N MET A 421 -8.01 -29.67 -32.42
CA MET A 421 -9.40 -29.94 -32.82
C MET A 421 -9.50 -30.21 -34.32
N LEU A 422 -8.83 -29.41 -35.14
CA LEU A 422 -8.77 -29.60 -36.59
C LEU A 422 -8.16 -30.96 -36.99
N GLN A 423 -7.14 -31.43 -36.28
CA GLN A 423 -6.51 -32.73 -36.54
C GLN A 423 -7.46 -33.91 -36.28
N ASN A 424 -8.41 -33.75 -35.37
CA ASN A 424 -9.39 -34.79 -35.00
C ASN A 424 -10.66 -34.77 -35.87
N MET A 425 -10.86 -33.73 -36.69
CA MET A 425 -12.02 -33.65 -37.57
C MET A 425 -11.96 -34.67 -38.71
N ARG A 426 -13.13 -35.15 -39.13
CA ARG A 426 -13.26 -36.08 -40.27
C ARG A 426 -13.07 -35.37 -41.61
N ASN A 427 -13.57 -34.15 -41.73
CA ASN A 427 -13.50 -33.34 -42.94
C ASN A 427 -12.74 -32.02 -42.68
N LYS A 428 -11.45 -31.99 -43.01
CA LYS A 428 -10.60 -30.81 -42.82
C LYS A 428 -10.95 -29.66 -43.76
N ASP A 429 -11.57 -29.94 -44.92
CA ASP A 429 -11.98 -28.91 -45.89
C ASP A 429 -13.16 -28.07 -45.40
N ALA A 430 -13.83 -28.50 -44.33
CA ALA A 430 -14.89 -27.73 -43.67
C ALA A 430 -14.36 -26.59 -42.78
N PHE A 431 -13.04 -26.54 -42.54
CA PHE A 431 -12.44 -25.48 -41.73
C PHE A 431 -12.42 -24.15 -42.49
N LEU A 432 -13.04 -23.13 -41.92
CA LEU A 432 -13.14 -21.79 -42.48
C LEU A 432 -12.35 -20.79 -41.59
N PRO A 433 -11.06 -20.52 -41.89
CA PRO A 433 -10.24 -19.59 -41.10
C PRO A 433 -10.82 -18.18 -41.00
N GLN A 434 -11.63 -17.77 -41.99
CA GLN A 434 -12.17 -16.41 -42.11
C GLN A 434 -13.03 -16.01 -40.91
N GLU A 435 -13.78 -16.94 -40.32
CA GLU A 435 -14.63 -16.67 -39.17
C GLU A 435 -13.80 -16.33 -37.93
N PHE A 436 -12.75 -17.11 -37.69
CA PHE A 436 -11.80 -16.86 -36.61
C PHE A 436 -10.97 -15.59 -36.83
N CYS A 437 -10.55 -15.32 -38.08
CA CYS A 437 -9.91 -14.05 -38.44
C CYS A 437 -10.82 -12.86 -38.13
N SER A 438 -12.10 -12.94 -38.44
CA SER A 438 -13.08 -11.88 -38.13
C SER A 438 -13.15 -11.61 -36.62
N GLN A 439 -13.09 -12.65 -35.78
CA GLN A 439 -13.05 -12.48 -34.32
C GLN A 439 -11.78 -11.76 -33.85
N LEU A 440 -10.62 -12.09 -34.42
CA LEU A 440 -9.35 -11.40 -34.12
C LEU A 440 -9.35 -9.95 -34.60
N GLU A 441 -9.92 -9.66 -35.76
CA GLU A 441 -10.07 -8.30 -36.28
C GLU A 441 -10.99 -7.45 -35.40
N LYS A 442 -12.13 -8.02 -34.93
CA LYS A 442 -13.00 -7.38 -33.94
C LYS A 442 -12.24 -7.08 -32.64
N LEU A 443 -11.44 -8.04 -32.16
CA LEU A 443 -10.59 -7.86 -30.98
C LEU A 443 -9.57 -6.73 -31.19
N ALA A 444 -8.87 -6.72 -32.31
CA ALA A 444 -7.90 -5.68 -32.64
C ALA A 444 -8.55 -4.28 -32.70
N SER A 445 -9.70 -4.16 -33.36
CA SER A 445 -10.47 -2.90 -33.43
C SER A 445 -10.92 -2.44 -32.05
N GLU A 446 -11.38 -3.34 -31.19
CA GLU A 446 -11.76 -2.97 -29.82
C GLU A 446 -10.57 -2.52 -28.97
N PHE A 447 -9.42 -3.18 -29.07
CA PHE A 447 -8.20 -2.71 -28.42
C PHE A 447 -7.78 -1.32 -28.95
N ASN A 448 -7.84 -1.09 -30.27
CA ASN A 448 -7.54 0.22 -30.84
C ASN A 448 -8.46 1.32 -30.31
N ARG A 449 -9.77 1.05 -30.26
CA ARG A 449 -10.79 2.00 -29.77
C ARG A 449 -10.64 2.28 -28.27
N ARG A 450 -10.45 1.24 -27.46
CA ARG A 450 -10.45 1.35 -25.98
C ARG A 450 -9.19 1.99 -25.42
N PHE A 451 -8.04 1.75 -26.06
CA PHE A 451 -6.75 2.26 -25.62
C PHE A 451 -6.32 3.53 -26.37
N GLN A 452 -7.25 4.23 -27.02
CA GLN A 452 -6.97 5.48 -27.72
C GLN A 452 -6.37 6.55 -26.79
N GLU A 453 -6.88 6.67 -25.57
CA GLU A 453 -6.39 7.61 -24.56
C GLU A 453 -4.92 7.37 -24.16
N LEU A 454 -4.47 6.11 -24.17
CA LEU A 454 -3.05 5.79 -23.95
C LEU A 454 -2.18 6.17 -25.15
N ASN A 455 -2.75 6.18 -26.36
CA ASN A 455 -2.02 6.66 -27.54
C ASN A 455 -1.82 8.18 -27.46
N ASP A 456 -2.75 8.93 -26.87
CA ASP A 456 -2.64 10.40 -26.77
C ASP A 456 -1.44 10.86 -25.93
N ILE A 457 -0.98 10.03 -24.99
CA ILE A 457 0.19 10.30 -24.14
C ILE A 457 1.44 9.52 -24.57
N ARG A 458 1.34 8.67 -25.59
CA ARG A 458 2.37 7.70 -25.95
C ARG A 458 3.68 8.38 -26.33
N GLU A 459 3.64 9.36 -27.22
CA GLU A 459 4.84 10.02 -27.75
C GLU A 459 5.62 10.70 -26.62
N VAL A 460 4.88 11.35 -25.71
CA VAL A 460 5.42 11.97 -24.49
C VAL A 460 6.06 10.92 -23.57
N VAL A 461 5.36 9.82 -23.28
CA VAL A 461 5.87 8.77 -22.39
C VAL A 461 7.10 8.09 -22.98
N VAL A 462 7.11 7.86 -24.30
CA VAL A 462 8.27 7.29 -25.01
C VAL A 462 9.47 8.23 -24.91
N PHE A 463 9.27 9.53 -25.14
CA PHE A 463 10.34 10.51 -24.98
C PHE A 463 10.87 10.54 -23.55
N ILE A 464 10.00 10.61 -22.54
CA ILE A 464 10.41 10.60 -21.14
C ILE A 464 11.17 9.32 -20.79
N SER A 465 10.78 8.18 -21.36
CA SER A 465 11.46 6.89 -21.09
C SER A 465 12.79 6.75 -21.84
N LYS A 466 12.90 7.36 -23.02
CA LYS A 466 14.04 7.26 -23.95
C LYS A 466 14.27 8.60 -24.68
N PRO A 467 14.81 9.62 -23.98
CA PRO A 467 14.86 10.99 -24.51
C PRO A 467 15.81 11.17 -25.70
N PHE A 468 16.73 10.23 -25.94
CA PHE A 468 17.72 10.29 -27.02
C PHE A 468 17.36 9.47 -28.26
N LEU A 469 16.13 8.96 -28.36
CA LEU A 469 15.65 8.38 -29.61
C LEU A 469 15.46 9.48 -30.67
N PRO A 470 15.75 9.20 -31.96
CA PRO A 470 15.40 10.12 -33.04
C PRO A 470 13.89 10.38 -33.04
N ILE A 471 13.51 11.65 -33.11
CA ILE A 471 12.12 12.12 -33.09
C ILE A 471 11.92 13.29 -34.05
N GLU A 472 10.69 13.49 -34.49
CA GLU A 472 10.25 14.74 -35.11
C GLU A 472 9.92 15.76 -33.99
N ILE A 473 10.80 16.75 -33.80
CA ILE A 473 10.74 17.69 -32.67
C ILE A 473 9.41 18.47 -32.66
N GLU A 474 8.92 18.91 -33.82
CA GLU A 474 7.67 19.68 -33.92
C GLU A 474 6.46 18.83 -33.50
N GLU A 475 6.40 17.57 -33.92
CA GLU A 475 5.32 16.65 -33.55
C GLU A 475 5.34 16.36 -32.03
N VAL A 476 6.50 16.00 -31.49
CA VAL A 476 6.65 15.63 -30.08
C VAL A 476 6.40 16.85 -29.18
N SER A 477 6.98 18.01 -29.49
CA SER A 477 6.77 19.24 -28.71
C SER A 477 5.29 19.67 -28.68
N THR A 478 4.59 19.55 -29.82
CA THR A 478 3.13 19.76 -29.90
C THR A 478 2.37 18.80 -28.98
N LYS A 479 2.77 17.52 -28.92
CA LYS A 479 2.16 16.55 -27.99
C LYS A 479 2.42 16.93 -26.52
N PHE A 480 3.63 17.35 -26.17
CA PHE A 480 3.93 17.84 -24.82
C PHE A 480 3.04 19.03 -24.42
N GLN A 481 2.87 20.01 -25.32
CA GLN A 481 2.00 21.16 -25.10
C GLN A 481 0.53 20.75 -24.93
N GLN A 482 0.03 19.83 -25.75
CA GLN A 482 -1.36 19.36 -25.66
C GLN A 482 -1.66 18.57 -24.37
N VAL A 483 -0.77 17.64 -24.02
CA VAL A 483 -0.94 16.74 -22.87
C VAL A 483 -0.83 17.51 -21.56
N PHE A 484 0.16 18.39 -21.42
CA PHE A 484 0.47 19.07 -20.17
C PHE A 484 0.06 20.54 -20.11
N ALA A 485 -0.53 21.08 -21.17
CA ALA A 485 -0.86 22.51 -21.31
C ALA A 485 0.35 23.42 -21.07
N LEU A 486 1.50 23.06 -21.66
CA LEU A 486 2.75 23.82 -21.51
C LEU A 486 2.75 25.07 -22.38
N PRO A 487 3.52 26.11 -21.98
CA PRO A 487 3.87 27.21 -22.87
C PRO A 487 4.77 26.75 -24.03
N ILE A 488 4.94 27.62 -25.02
CA ILE A 488 5.93 27.46 -26.09
C ILE A 488 7.35 27.41 -25.49
N GLY A 489 8.26 26.62 -26.06
CA GLY A 489 9.67 26.52 -25.62
C GLY A 489 10.12 25.12 -25.21
N VAL A 490 9.20 24.14 -25.08
CA VAL A 490 9.57 22.74 -24.79
C VAL A 490 10.39 22.09 -25.92
N ASP A 491 10.19 22.54 -27.15
CA ASP A 491 10.99 22.19 -28.33
C ASP A 491 12.47 22.55 -28.15
N MET A 492 12.77 23.74 -27.60
CA MET A 492 14.14 24.17 -27.32
C MET A 492 14.79 23.30 -26.23
N GLU A 493 14.06 23.01 -25.14
CA GLU A 493 14.56 22.08 -24.11
C GLU A 493 14.82 20.68 -24.67
N ILE A 494 13.96 20.19 -25.57
CA ILE A 494 14.16 18.89 -26.25
C ILE A 494 15.46 18.91 -27.06
N ILE A 495 15.67 19.95 -27.88
CA ILE A 495 16.87 20.11 -28.70
C ILE A 495 18.12 20.13 -27.82
N GLU A 496 18.12 20.95 -26.77
CA GLU A 496 19.25 21.08 -25.86
C GLU A 496 19.55 19.77 -25.13
N LEU A 497 18.51 19.06 -24.65
CA LEU A 497 18.64 17.79 -23.95
C LEU A 497 19.26 16.72 -24.88
N GLN A 498 18.76 16.59 -26.11
CA GLN A 498 19.24 15.57 -27.06
C GLN A 498 20.69 15.77 -27.50
N ASN A 499 21.17 17.02 -27.45
CA ASN A 499 22.56 17.38 -27.78
C ASN A 499 23.50 17.42 -26.56
N ASP A 500 22.98 17.20 -25.34
CA ASP A 500 23.79 17.14 -24.12
C ASP A 500 24.58 15.80 -24.06
N ILE A 501 25.89 15.88 -24.28
CA ILE A 501 26.77 14.71 -24.39
C ILE A 501 26.83 13.92 -23.07
N GLU A 502 26.87 14.63 -21.93
CA GLU A 502 26.98 14.01 -20.61
C GLU A 502 25.70 13.28 -20.24
N LEU A 503 24.54 13.91 -20.43
CA LEU A 503 23.25 13.27 -20.20
C LEU A 503 23.02 12.10 -21.15
N LYS A 504 23.45 12.22 -22.41
CA LYS A 504 23.35 11.13 -23.40
C LYS A 504 24.14 9.89 -22.98
N ALA A 505 25.36 10.08 -22.46
CA ALA A 505 26.18 8.99 -21.94
C ALA A 505 25.52 8.25 -20.76
N ARG A 506 24.67 8.94 -20.00
CA ARG A 506 23.96 8.44 -18.82
C ARG A 506 22.50 8.08 -19.07
N SER A 507 22.07 8.05 -20.33
CA SER A 507 20.68 7.77 -20.74
C SER A 507 20.13 6.40 -20.30
N ARG A 508 20.98 5.50 -19.82
CA ARG A 508 20.61 4.17 -19.31
C ARG A 508 20.49 4.12 -17.79
N ASP A 509 20.81 5.20 -17.09
CA ASP A 509 20.68 5.27 -15.63
C ASP A 509 19.19 5.14 -15.26
N SER A 510 18.88 4.30 -14.27
CA SER A 510 17.51 4.05 -13.82
C SER A 510 16.84 5.32 -13.30
N ASP A 511 17.62 6.27 -12.82
CA ASP A 511 17.17 7.59 -12.37
C ASP A 511 17.72 8.72 -13.25
N PHE A 512 17.67 8.54 -14.58
CA PHE A 512 18.10 9.56 -15.54
C PHE A 512 17.56 10.96 -15.21
N TRP A 513 16.26 11.07 -14.92
CA TRP A 513 15.61 12.35 -14.62
C TRP A 513 16.01 12.97 -13.28
N GLY A 514 16.59 12.21 -12.35
CA GLY A 514 17.23 12.77 -11.15
C GLY A 514 18.56 13.47 -11.42
N LEU A 515 19.15 13.23 -12.61
CA LEU A 515 20.42 13.84 -13.04
C LEU A 515 20.22 15.11 -13.88
N VAL A 516 19.05 15.24 -14.48
CA VAL A 516 18.70 16.37 -15.34
C VAL A 516 18.58 17.62 -14.46
N ASN A 517 19.36 18.66 -14.78
CA ASN A 517 19.32 19.92 -14.05
C ASN A 517 17.96 20.60 -14.26
N THR A 518 17.19 20.78 -13.19
CA THR A 518 15.83 21.33 -13.23
C THR A 518 15.77 22.83 -13.54
N GLU A 519 16.87 23.57 -13.35
CA GLU A 519 16.96 24.99 -13.74
C GLU A 519 17.23 25.13 -15.24
N LYS A 520 18.01 24.21 -15.82
CA LYS A 520 18.28 24.16 -17.26
C LYS A 520 17.11 23.58 -18.06
N PHE A 521 16.44 22.55 -17.53
CA PHE A 521 15.34 21.84 -18.21
C PHE A 521 14.05 21.83 -17.36
N PRO A 522 13.48 23.00 -16.99
CA PRO A 522 12.34 23.08 -16.09
C PRO A 522 11.07 22.43 -16.66
N LEU A 523 10.77 22.59 -17.95
CA LEU A 523 9.56 22.05 -18.57
C LEU A 523 9.64 20.53 -18.67
N LEU A 524 10.74 19.98 -19.18
CA LEU A 524 10.93 18.54 -19.34
C LEU A 524 11.01 17.84 -17.99
N SER A 525 11.69 18.42 -17.00
CA SER A 525 11.76 17.87 -15.65
C SER A 525 10.37 17.80 -15.00
N SER A 526 9.55 18.86 -15.15
CA SER A 526 8.16 18.85 -14.70
C SER A 526 7.35 17.75 -15.37
N CYS A 527 7.47 17.60 -16.70
CA CYS A 527 6.76 16.57 -17.44
C CYS A 527 7.18 15.15 -17.02
N ALA A 528 8.47 14.93 -16.78
CA ALA A 528 8.98 13.66 -16.29
C ALA A 528 8.35 13.26 -14.95
N LEU A 529 8.24 14.21 -14.01
CA LEU A 529 7.56 13.99 -12.73
C LEU A 529 6.08 13.66 -12.91
N LYS A 530 5.37 14.38 -13.81
CA LYS A 530 3.96 14.11 -14.12
C LYS A 530 3.76 12.71 -14.69
N VAL A 531 4.61 12.28 -15.63
CA VAL A 531 4.57 10.90 -16.19
C VAL A 531 4.85 9.87 -15.10
N LYS A 532 5.84 10.10 -14.24
CA LYS A 532 6.15 9.23 -13.10
C LYS A 532 4.99 9.11 -12.10
N ALA A 533 4.18 10.16 -11.97
CA ALA A 533 2.99 10.17 -11.11
C ALA A 533 1.78 9.42 -11.70
N TYR A 534 1.79 9.05 -12.99
CA TYR A 534 0.69 8.28 -13.59
C TYR A 534 0.66 6.83 -13.09
N PHE A 535 -0.54 6.33 -12.80
CA PHE A 535 -0.76 4.94 -12.45
C PHE A 535 -0.56 4.02 -13.65
N GLY A 536 0.29 3.00 -13.50
CA GLY A 536 0.40 1.91 -14.45
C GLY A 536 -0.53 0.74 -14.11
N SER A 537 -0.39 0.18 -12.91
CA SER A 537 -1.13 -1.00 -12.45
C SER A 537 -2.29 -0.64 -11.50
N THR A 538 -3.30 -1.52 -11.41
CA THR A 538 -4.30 -1.52 -10.33
C THR A 538 -4.01 -2.55 -9.24
N TYR A 539 -2.81 -3.14 -9.24
CA TYR A 539 -2.43 -4.19 -8.29
C TYR A 539 -2.74 -3.84 -6.83
N LEU A 540 -2.41 -2.62 -6.39
CA LEU A 540 -2.68 -2.19 -5.01
C LEU A 540 -4.18 -2.11 -4.72
N CYS A 541 -4.98 -1.67 -5.69
CA CYS A 541 -6.44 -1.60 -5.58
C CYS A 541 -7.04 -3.01 -5.44
N GLU A 542 -6.69 -3.92 -6.34
CA GLU A 542 -7.16 -5.32 -6.32
C GLU A 542 -6.73 -6.04 -5.03
N MET A 543 -5.47 -5.85 -4.63
CA MET A 543 -4.94 -6.36 -3.37
C MET A 543 -5.77 -5.84 -2.18
N ALA A 544 -6.09 -4.55 -2.16
CA ALA A 544 -6.82 -3.92 -1.06
C ALA A 544 -8.28 -4.37 -0.99
N PHE A 545 -8.99 -4.53 -2.11
CA PHE A 545 -10.32 -5.13 -2.12
C PHE A 545 -10.32 -6.57 -1.62
N SER A 546 -9.29 -7.35 -2.00
CA SER A 546 -9.10 -8.70 -1.47
C SER A 546 -8.91 -8.68 0.06
N GLN A 547 -8.05 -7.78 0.59
CA GLN A 547 -7.89 -7.63 2.03
C GLN A 547 -9.18 -7.17 2.71
N MET A 548 -9.92 -6.24 2.13
CA MET A 548 -11.20 -5.73 2.65
C MET A 548 -12.21 -6.86 2.85
N LYS A 549 -12.35 -7.76 1.86
CA LYS A 549 -13.24 -8.94 1.94
C LYS A 549 -12.85 -9.90 3.07
N ILE A 550 -11.55 -10.01 3.38
CA ILE A 550 -11.05 -10.83 4.50
C ILE A 550 -11.34 -10.13 5.84
N ILE A 551 -11.07 -8.82 5.93
CA ILE A 551 -11.26 -8.00 7.12
C ILE A 551 -12.74 -7.99 7.52
N LYS A 552 -13.63 -7.62 6.59
CA LYS A 552 -15.09 -7.60 6.79
C LYS A 552 -15.70 -8.85 6.16
N SER A 553 -15.39 -10.00 6.74
CA SER A 553 -15.97 -11.28 6.34
C SER A 553 -17.35 -11.50 6.96
N LYS A 554 -18.03 -12.61 6.58
CA LYS A 554 -19.32 -13.01 7.18
C LYS A 554 -19.28 -13.11 8.71
N ASN A 555 -18.13 -13.47 9.28
CA ASN A 555 -17.94 -13.60 10.73
C ASN A 555 -17.53 -12.27 11.41
N ARG A 556 -17.33 -11.20 10.62
CA ARG A 556 -16.89 -9.86 11.07
C ARG A 556 -17.71 -8.73 10.44
N SER A 557 -18.97 -9.01 10.08
CA SER A 557 -19.83 -8.08 9.34
C SER A 557 -20.18 -6.82 10.14
N CYS A 558 -20.12 -6.86 11.47
CA CYS A 558 -20.43 -5.75 12.36
C CYS A 558 -19.34 -4.66 12.45
N LEU A 559 -18.24 -4.75 11.68
CA LEU A 559 -17.23 -3.70 11.62
C LEU A 559 -17.85 -2.40 11.05
N THR A 560 -17.66 -1.29 11.76
CA THR A 560 -18.06 0.03 11.28
C THR A 560 -17.22 0.42 10.05
N ASN A 561 -17.73 1.34 9.23
CA ASN A 561 -16.97 1.86 8.09
C ASN A 561 -15.64 2.47 8.51
N ARG A 562 -15.60 3.18 9.66
CA ARG A 562 -14.37 3.75 10.20
C ARG A 562 -13.35 2.66 10.54
N HIS A 563 -13.74 1.65 11.30
CA HIS A 563 -12.84 0.55 11.67
C HIS A 563 -12.40 -0.29 10.46
N LEU A 564 -13.25 -0.40 9.43
CA LEU A 564 -12.88 -1.02 8.16
C LEU A 564 -11.75 -0.22 7.48
N THR A 565 -11.90 1.09 7.35
CA THR A 565 -10.85 1.97 6.81
C THR A 565 -9.56 1.85 7.60
N ASP A 566 -9.62 1.82 8.93
CA ASP A 566 -8.44 1.69 9.79
C ASP A 566 -7.70 0.37 9.56
N CYS A 567 -8.46 -0.74 9.52
CA CYS A 567 -7.88 -2.06 9.26
C CYS A 567 -7.30 -2.17 7.86
N VAL A 568 -8.00 -1.66 6.84
CA VAL A 568 -7.52 -1.68 5.44
C VAL A 568 -6.23 -0.88 5.33
N ARG A 569 -6.19 0.35 5.88
CA ARG A 569 -5.00 1.21 5.87
C ARG A 569 -3.79 0.48 6.43
N LEU A 570 -3.90 -0.12 7.61
CA LEU A 570 -2.78 -0.87 8.22
C LEU A 570 -2.44 -2.17 7.49
N ALA A 571 -3.41 -2.78 6.79
CA ALA A 571 -3.17 -4.01 6.02
C ALA A 571 -2.44 -3.77 4.69
N VAL A 572 -2.61 -2.60 4.08
CA VAL A 572 -2.09 -2.30 2.73
C VAL A 572 -0.98 -1.24 2.71
N SER A 573 -0.77 -0.53 3.82
CA SER A 573 0.24 0.53 3.92
C SER A 573 1.66 -0.03 3.96
N ASN A 574 2.57 0.71 3.32
CA ASN A 574 4.02 0.52 3.45
C ASN A 574 4.65 1.50 4.47
N TYR A 575 3.86 2.41 5.06
CA TYR A 575 4.31 3.32 6.11
C TYR A 575 4.38 2.57 7.44
N GLU A 576 5.45 2.82 8.20
CA GLU A 576 5.61 2.28 9.54
C GLU A 576 5.12 3.31 10.57
N PRO A 577 4.18 2.96 11.45
CA PRO A 577 3.72 3.87 12.50
C PRO A 577 4.83 4.21 13.51
N ASP A 578 4.85 5.44 14.04
CA ASP A 578 5.75 5.79 15.14
C ASP A 578 5.23 5.27 16.49
N TYR A 579 5.54 4.01 16.79
CA TYR A 579 5.11 3.35 18.02
C TYR A 579 5.54 4.09 19.30
N ARG A 580 6.69 4.77 19.28
CA ARG A 580 7.22 5.45 20.46
C ARG A 580 6.43 6.72 20.73
N ALA A 581 6.21 7.53 19.70
CA ALA A 581 5.38 8.72 19.80
C ALA A 581 3.95 8.38 20.24
N LEU A 582 3.39 7.29 19.69
CA LEU A 582 2.07 6.79 20.06
C LEU A 582 2.00 6.28 21.50
N ALA A 583 3.04 5.59 21.99
CA ALA A 583 3.11 5.16 23.38
C ALA A 583 3.17 6.35 24.35
N ASP A 584 3.93 7.39 23.98
CA ASP A 584 4.06 8.62 24.76
C ASP A 584 2.75 9.42 24.83
N SER A 585 2.00 9.48 23.73
CA SER A 585 0.73 10.23 23.68
C SER A 585 -0.32 9.64 24.63
N VAL A 586 -0.41 8.31 24.73
CA VAL A 586 -1.39 7.65 25.61
C VAL A 586 -1.04 7.79 27.09
N GLN A 587 0.25 7.83 27.44
CA GLN A 587 0.68 8.04 28.83
C GLN A 587 0.45 9.47 29.31
N SER A 588 0.58 10.46 28.42
CA SER A 588 0.33 11.88 28.74
C SER A 588 -1.10 12.19 29.19
N HIS A 589 -2.06 11.30 28.91
CA HIS A 589 -3.46 11.41 29.33
C HIS A 589 -3.74 10.70 30.67
N ASN A 590 -2.85 9.82 31.13
CA ASN A 590 -2.91 9.14 32.44
C ASN A 590 -2.04 9.87 33.51
N LYS A 591 -2.21 11.19 33.61
CA LYS A 591 -1.50 12.06 34.57
C LYS A 591 -1.68 11.82 36.09
N PRO A 592 -2.62 10.98 36.62
CA PRO A 592 -2.71 10.83 38.07
C PRO A 592 -1.45 10.25 38.71
N VAL A 593 -0.67 9.43 37.99
CA VAL A 593 0.46 8.69 38.55
C VAL A 593 1.73 9.54 38.65
N GLU A 594 1.99 10.43 37.68
CA GLU A 594 3.14 11.34 37.75
C GLU A 594 2.97 12.40 38.84
N ILE A 595 1.75 12.90 39.04
CA ILE A 595 1.45 13.87 40.11
C ILE A 595 1.56 13.18 41.48
N LEU A 596 1.07 11.94 41.64
CA LEU A 596 1.27 11.19 42.89
C LEU A 596 2.74 10.90 43.18
N ASN A 597 3.53 10.51 42.16
CA ASN A 597 4.95 10.20 42.33
C ASN A 597 5.78 11.45 42.64
N VAL A 598 5.44 12.62 42.07
CA VAL A 598 6.08 13.90 42.41
C VAL A 598 5.65 14.36 43.81
N ILE A 599 4.39 14.17 44.21
CA ILE A 599 3.91 14.48 45.57
C ILE A 599 4.56 13.55 46.60
N LEU A 600 4.77 12.27 46.30
CA LEU A 600 5.49 11.33 47.18
C LEU A 600 6.99 11.63 47.27
N LEU A 601 7.65 11.97 46.15
CA LEU A 601 9.03 12.45 46.15
C LEU A 601 9.19 13.74 46.98
N LEU A 602 8.25 14.68 46.86
CA LEU A 602 8.25 15.91 47.67
C LEU A 602 7.91 15.66 49.14
N LYS A 603 7.05 14.68 49.45
CA LYS A 603 6.74 14.29 50.84
C LYS A 603 7.89 13.55 51.51
N MET A 604 8.64 12.71 50.79
CA MET A 604 9.84 12.05 51.33
C MET A 604 11.02 12.99 51.51
N LEU A 605 11.14 14.04 50.68
CA LEU A 605 12.16 15.09 50.85
C LEU A 605 11.84 16.09 51.98
N ASN A 606 10.66 16.00 52.61
CA ASN A 606 10.22 16.86 53.71
C ASN A 606 10.11 16.11 55.06
N TYR A 607 10.53 14.84 55.14
CA TYR A 607 10.63 14.09 56.41
C TYR A 607 12.11 13.85 56.75
N SER A 608 12.76 14.89 57.27
CA SER A 608 13.91 14.82 58.19
C SER A 608 14.16 16.20 58.77
#